data_AF-A0A967YT42-F1
#
_entry.id   AF-A0A967YT42-F1
#
_cell.length_a   1.000
_cell.length_b   1.000
_cell.length_c   1.000
_cell.angle_alpha   90.00
_cell.angle_beta   90.00
_cell.angle_gamma   90.00
#
_symmetry.space_group_name_H-M   'P 1'
#
loop_
_entity.id
_entity.type
_entity.pdbx_description
1 polymer ?
#
loop_
_entity_poly.entity_id
_entity_poly.type
_entity_poly.pdbx_seq_one_letter_code
_entity_poly.pdbx_strand_id
1 'polypeptide(L)'
;SEGTEKALKIRADADKQRQIILSEAYERAQEIRGEGEAIAIKTYAEAYERDIKFYELIRTLESYEKFIDGKTTVVLTADSELLKFINTSNPELLKFSERLKSDGALAKRDE
;
A
#
# COMPACT_ATOMS: atom_id res chain seq x y z
N SER A 1 -5.36 58.50 12.33
CA SER A 1 -5.38 57.45 13.37
C SER A 1 -6.44 56.39 13.16
N GLU A 2 -7.72 56.75 12.98
CA GLU A 2 -8.81 55.76 12.95
C GLU A 2 -8.75 54.74 11.80
N GLY A 3 -8.29 55.15 10.61
CA GLY A 3 -8.14 54.24 9.47
C GLY A 3 -7.06 53.18 9.69
N THR A 4 -5.97 53.53 10.38
CA THR A 4 -4.88 52.60 10.70
C THR A 4 -5.34 51.55 11.70
N GLU A 5 -6.11 51.95 12.71
CA GLU A 5 -6.68 51.06 13.71
C GLU A 5 -7.71 50.10 13.11
N LYS A 6 -8.63 50.61 12.27
CA LYS A 6 -9.57 49.76 11.52
C LYS A 6 -8.86 48.76 10.61
N ALA A 7 -7.82 49.20 9.89
CA ALA A 7 -7.05 48.31 9.03
C ALA A 7 -6.32 47.22 9.83
N LEU A 8 -5.80 47.55 11.01
CA LEU A 8 -5.15 46.58 11.89
C LEU A 8 -6.13 45.52 12.39
N LYS A 9 -7.34 45.95 12.78
CA LYS A 9 -8.40 45.06 13.25
C LYS A 9 -8.87 44.11 12.16
N ILE A 10 -9.10 44.61 10.95
CA ILE A 10 -9.49 43.79 9.79
C ILE A 10 -8.42 42.74 9.46
N ARG A 11 -7.13 43.12 9.50
CA ARG A 11 -6.04 42.16 9.27
C ARG A 11 -5.97 41.10 10.34
N ALA A 12 -6.05 41.48 11.62
CA ALA A 12 -6.02 40.53 12.73
C ALA A 12 -7.20 39.54 12.67
N ASP A 13 -8.40 40.01 12.33
CA ASP A 13 -9.57 39.14 12.15
C ASP A 13 -9.40 38.20 10.95
N ALA A 14 -8.87 38.69 9.83
CA ALA A 14 -8.58 37.86 8.66
C ALA A 14 -7.52 36.78 8.95
N ASP A 15 -6.45 37.12 9.66
CA ASP A 15 -5.41 36.18 10.06
C ASP A 15 -5.96 35.11 11.01
N LYS A 16 -6.81 35.51 11.96
CA LYS A 16 -7.50 34.58 12.87
C LYS A 16 -8.41 33.63 12.10
N GLN A 17 -9.24 34.14 11.18
CA GLN A 17 -10.12 33.30 10.38
C GLN A 17 -9.34 32.33 9.50
N ARG A 18 -8.25 32.78 8.88
CA ARG A 18 -7.35 31.93 8.11
C ARG A 18 -6.79 30.79 8.96
N GLN A 19 -6.35 31.08 10.18
CA GLN A 19 -5.80 30.06 11.07
C GLN A 19 -6.86 29.03 11.48
N ILE A 20 -8.08 29.47 11.78
CA ILE A 20 -9.20 28.57 12.10
C ILE A 20 -9.49 27.64 10.93
N ILE A 21 -9.67 28.17 9.72
CA ILE A 21 -9.97 27.38 8.51
C ILE A 21 -8.88 26.33 8.26
N LEU A 22 -7.61 26.72 8.37
CA LEU A 22 -6.49 25.79 8.17
C LEU A 22 -6.46 24.69 9.24
N SER A 23 -6.78 25.03 10.49
CA SER A 23 -6.81 24.07 11.59
C SER A 23 -7.95 23.07 11.42
N GLU A 24 -9.16 23.54 11.10
CA GLU A 24 -10.33 22.69 10.84
C GLU A 24 -10.11 21.78 9.62
N ALA A 25 -9.49 22.31 8.55
CA ALA A 25 -9.15 21.53 7.37
C ALA A 25 -8.12 20.45 7.70
N TYR A 26 -7.12 20.78 8.52
CA TYR A 26 -6.11 19.82 8.94
C TYR A 26 -6.70 18.72 9.83
N GLU A 27 -7.53 19.09 10.81
CA GLU A 27 -8.25 18.16 11.69
C GLU A 27 -9.09 17.17 10.88
N ARG A 28 -9.95 17.67 9.98
CA ARG A 28 -10.78 16.83 9.11
C ARG A 28 -9.95 15.94 8.20
N ALA A 29 -8.82 16.42 7.68
CA ALA A 29 -7.93 15.61 6.86
C ALA A 29 -7.29 14.46 7.67
N GLN A 30 -6.92 14.70 8.94
CA GLN A 30 -6.41 13.65 9.81
C GLN A 30 -7.48 12.64 10.20
N GLU A 31 -8.71 13.09 10.48
CA GLU A 31 -9.85 12.22 10.78
C GLU A 31 -10.13 11.27 9.61
N ILE A 32 -10.31 11.80 8.39
CA ILE A 32 -10.55 11.00 7.18
C ILE A 32 -9.40 10.02 6.92
N ARG A 33 -8.16 10.46 7.11
CA ARG A 33 -6.99 9.58 6.95
C ARG A 33 -7.00 8.46 7.99
N GLY A 34 -7.28 8.77 9.24
CA GLY A 34 -7.34 7.81 10.34
C GLY A 34 -8.45 6.77 10.13
N GLU A 35 -9.63 7.20 9.68
CA GLU A 35 -10.72 6.30 9.30
C GLU A 35 -10.32 5.37 8.15
N GLY A 36 -9.69 5.92 7.11
CA GLY A 36 -9.19 5.13 5.98
C GLY A 36 -8.14 4.10 6.40
N GLU A 37 -7.20 4.49 7.26
CA GLU A 37 -6.18 3.58 7.80
C GLU A 37 -6.82 2.48 8.66
N ALA A 38 -7.80 2.82 9.51
CA ALA A 38 -8.52 1.85 10.32
C ALA A 38 -9.29 0.83 9.45
N ILE A 39 -9.97 1.28 8.40
CA ILE A 39 -10.68 0.41 7.45
C ILE A 39 -9.69 -0.50 6.71
N ALA A 40 -8.56 0.04 6.26
CA ALA A 40 -7.53 -0.74 5.58
C ALA A 40 -6.99 -1.83 6.51
N ILE A 41 -6.58 -1.48 7.73
CA ILE A 41 -6.06 -2.42 8.74
C ILE A 41 -7.10 -3.52 9.03
N LYS A 42 -8.37 -3.14 9.24
CA LYS A 42 -9.45 -4.09 9.48
C LYS A 42 -9.62 -5.06 8.29
N THR A 43 -9.66 -4.53 7.07
CA THR A 43 -9.79 -5.34 5.85
C THR A 43 -8.61 -6.31 5.70
N TYR A 44 -7.40 -5.84 5.97
CA TYR A 44 -6.21 -6.69 5.97
C TYR A 44 -6.29 -7.79 7.04
N ALA A 45 -6.73 -7.46 8.26
CA ALA A 45 -6.89 -8.43 9.35
C ALA A 45 -7.95 -9.50 9.00
N GLU A 46 -9.10 -9.09 8.45
CA GLU A 46 -10.15 -10.02 8.01
C GLU A 46 -9.67 -10.91 6.85
N ALA A 47 -8.87 -10.37 5.91
CA ALA A 47 -8.28 -11.15 4.84
C ALA A 47 -7.26 -12.18 5.38
N TYR A 48 -6.45 -11.79 6.37
CA TYR A 48 -5.54 -12.68 7.09
C TYR A 48 -6.26 -13.83 7.79
N GLU A 49 -7.36 -13.56 8.48
CA GLU A 49 -8.16 -14.58 9.16
C GLU A 49 -8.77 -15.61 8.20
N ARG A 50 -9.06 -15.19 6.96
CA ARG A 50 -9.63 -16.07 5.93
C ARG A 50 -8.61 -16.97 5.26
N ASP A 51 -7.44 -16.44 4.89
CA ASP A 51 -6.34 -17.23 4.33
C ASP A 51 -4.98 -16.52 4.49
N ILE A 52 -4.21 -16.97 5.49
CA ILE A 52 -2.86 -16.47 5.79
C ILE A 52 -1.94 -16.58 4.58
N LYS A 53 -2.06 -17.63 3.76
CA LYS A 53 -1.19 -17.85 2.59
C LYS A 53 -1.50 -16.89 1.46
N PHE A 54 -2.78 -16.53 1.29
CA PHE A 54 -3.19 -15.55 0.29
C PHE A 54 -2.72 -14.13 0.65
N TYR A 55 -2.83 -13.75 1.92
CA TYR A 55 -2.28 -12.48 2.39
C TYR A 55 -0.76 -12.40 2.17
N GLU A 56 -0.04 -13.48 2.54
CA GLU A 56 1.41 -13.55 2.38
C GLU A 56 1.83 -13.36 0.91
N LEU A 57 1.07 -13.95 -0.02
CA LEU A 57 1.25 -13.74 -1.45
C LEU A 57 1.05 -12.27 -1.85
N ILE A 58 -0.10 -11.67 -1.51
CA ILE A 58 -0.41 -10.29 -1.92
C ILE A 58 0.60 -9.28 -1.37
N ARG A 59 1.01 -9.40 -0.11
CA ARG A 59 2.04 -8.52 0.47
C ARG A 59 3.40 -8.69 -0.18
N THR A 60 3.74 -9.91 -0.56
CA THR A 60 4.98 -10.17 -1.27
C THR A 60 4.96 -9.52 -2.65
N LEU A 61 3.82 -9.57 -3.36
CA LEU A 61 3.61 -8.86 -4.63
C LEU A 61 3.63 -7.33 -4.49
N GLU A 62 2.98 -6.76 -3.48
CA GLU A 62 3.05 -5.31 -3.18
C GLU A 62 4.49 -4.87 -2.88
N SER A 63 5.26 -5.75 -2.23
CA SER A 63 6.67 -5.46 -1.94
C SER A 63 7.48 -5.43 -3.23
N TYR A 64 7.25 -6.36 -4.15
CA TYR A 64 7.87 -6.35 -5.47
C TYR A 64 7.63 -5.05 -6.22
N GLU A 65 6.41 -4.52 -6.22
CA GLU A 65 6.10 -3.24 -6.86
C GLU A 65 6.94 -2.07 -6.32
N LYS A 66 7.30 -2.09 -5.03
CA LYS A 66 8.02 -1.00 -4.36
C LYS A 66 9.51 -0.95 -4.69
N PHE A 67 10.14 -2.08 -4.98
CA PHE A 67 11.60 -2.15 -5.17
C PHE A 67 12.03 -2.69 -6.54
N ILE A 68 11.14 -3.32 -7.29
CA ILE A 68 11.38 -3.68 -8.69
C ILE A 68 11.07 -2.44 -9.54
N ASP A 69 11.95 -1.46 -9.47
CA ASP A 69 12.07 -0.44 -10.49
C ASP A 69 13.23 -0.78 -11.43
N GLY A 70 13.24 -0.25 -12.65
CA GLY A 70 14.33 -0.49 -13.62
C GLY A 70 15.68 0.12 -13.23
N LYS A 71 15.81 0.67 -12.02
CA LYS A 71 16.97 1.44 -11.55
C LYS A 71 17.62 0.84 -10.31
N THR A 72 16.94 -0.08 -9.62
CA THR A 72 17.37 -0.68 -8.36
C THR A 72 17.87 -2.09 -8.60
N THR A 73 19.11 -2.35 -8.22
CA THR A 73 19.67 -3.71 -8.17
C THR A 73 19.58 -4.22 -6.74
N VAL A 74 18.74 -5.24 -6.52
CA VAL A 74 18.59 -5.88 -5.21
C VAL A 74 19.41 -7.17 -5.18
N VAL A 75 20.33 -7.29 -4.22
CA VAL A 75 21.12 -8.52 -3.99
C VAL A 75 20.44 -9.33 -2.89
N LEU A 76 19.92 -10.51 -3.23
CA LEU A 76 19.23 -11.40 -2.30
C LEU A 76 19.96 -12.75 -2.24
N THR A 77 19.95 -13.38 -1.07
CA THR A 77 20.38 -14.76 -0.91
C THR A 77 19.33 -15.71 -1.50
N ALA A 78 19.75 -16.90 -1.94
CA ALA A 78 18.88 -17.86 -2.63
C ALA A 78 17.72 -18.38 -1.75
N ASP A 79 17.88 -18.31 -0.43
CA ASP A 79 16.93 -18.68 0.63
C ASP A 79 16.07 -17.50 1.12
N SER A 80 16.17 -16.33 0.49
CA SER A 80 15.40 -15.16 0.90
C SER A 80 13.89 -15.40 0.78
N GLU A 81 13.15 -15.09 1.85
CA GLU A 81 11.68 -15.10 1.86
C GLU A 81 11.08 -14.18 0.77
N LEU A 82 11.80 -13.13 0.37
CA LEU A 82 11.39 -12.27 -0.74
C LEU A 82 11.39 -13.02 -2.07
N LEU A 83 12.13 -14.12 -2.23
CA LEU A 83 12.13 -14.93 -3.45
C LEU A 83 11.11 -16.06 -3.41
N LYS A 84 10.38 -16.26 -2.31
CA LYS A 84 9.49 -17.41 -2.06
C LYS A 84 8.50 -17.71 -3.19
N PHE A 85 7.97 -16.68 -3.84
CA PHE A 85 6.95 -16.82 -4.90
C PHE A 85 7.49 -16.62 -6.33
N ILE A 86 8.69 -16.06 -6.51
CA ILE A 86 9.32 -15.86 -7.83
C ILE A 86 10.34 -16.97 -8.12
N ASN A 87 10.89 -17.62 -7.10
CA ASN A 87 11.88 -18.66 -7.27
C ASN A 87 11.21 -19.98 -7.66
N THR A 88 11.44 -20.40 -8.91
CA THR A 88 11.03 -21.70 -9.46
C THR A 88 11.62 -22.90 -8.71
N SER A 89 12.59 -22.67 -7.82
CA SER A 89 13.15 -23.67 -6.92
C SER A 89 12.25 -24.00 -5.71
N ASN A 90 11.11 -23.31 -5.55
CA ASN A 90 10.14 -23.63 -4.51
C ASN A 90 9.43 -24.98 -4.82
N PRO A 91 9.60 -26.02 -3.99
CA PRO A 91 9.05 -27.35 -4.26
C PRO A 91 7.52 -27.38 -4.41
N GLU A 92 6.81 -26.47 -3.75
CA GLU A 92 5.34 -26.39 -3.82
C GLU A 92 4.87 -25.77 -5.15
N LEU A 93 5.62 -24.81 -5.71
CA LEU A 93 5.34 -24.26 -7.04
C LEU A 93 5.64 -25.29 -8.14
N LEU A 94 6.68 -26.11 -7.95
CA LEU A 94 7.00 -27.19 -8.88
C LEU A 94 5.86 -28.22 -8.93
N LYS A 95 5.40 -28.70 -7.77
CA LYS A 95 4.25 -29.62 -7.66
C LYS A 95 2.96 -29.04 -8.25
N PHE A 96 2.71 -27.74 -8.01
CA PHE A 96 1.56 -27.05 -8.59
C PHE A 96 1.64 -27.00 -10.12
N SER A 97 2.81 -26.67 -10.67
CA SER A 97 3.04 -26.64 -12.12
C SER A 97 2.91 -28.02 -12.76
N GLU A 98 3.38 -29.08 -12.10
CA GLU A 98 3.24 -30.47 -12.55
C GLU A 98 1.78 -30.89 -12.54
N ARG A 99 1.02 -30.50 -11.51
CA ARG A 99 -0.42 -30.75 -11.44
C ARG A 99 -1.21 -30.03 -12.54
N LEU A 100 -0.87 -28.77 -12.84
CA LEU A 100 -1.49 -28.03 -13.95
C LEU A 100 -1.15 -28.61 -15.33
N LYS A 101 0.05 -29.18 -15.50
CA LYS A 101 0.44 -29.91 -16.71
C LYS A 101 -0.28 -31.26 -16.82
N SER A 102 -0.46 -31.96 -15.71
CA SER A 102 -1.22 -33.22 -15.60
C SER A 102 -2.70 -33.03 -15.92
N ASP A 103 -3.32 -31.96 -15.42
CA ASP A 103 -4.76 -31.68 -15.61
C ASP A 103 -5.08 -31.07 -17.00
N GLY A 104 -4.11 -31.05 -17.92
CA GLY A 104 -4.29 -30.61 -19.30
C GLY A 104 -4.47 -29.10 -19.49
N ALA A 105 -4.46 -28.30 -18.42
CA ALA A 105 -4.69 -26.86 -18.45
C ALA A 105 -3.56 -26.04 -19.13
N LEU A 106 -2.41 -26.67 -19.38
CA LEU A 106 -1.27 -26.06 -20.08
C LEU A 106 -0.90 -26.80 -21.39
N ALA A 107 -1.79 -27.65 -21.91
CA ALA A 107 -1.52 -28.33 -23.16
C ALA A 107 -1.58 -27.37 -24.36
N LYS A 108 -0.38 -27.03 -24.84
CA LYS A 108 0.00 -26.43 -26.14
C LYS A 108 -0.19 -24.93 -26.32
N ARG A 109 0.94 -24.24 -26.25
CA ARG A 109 1.35 -23.25 -27.26
C ARG A 109 2.79 -23.57 -27.67
N ASP A 110 2.94 -24.68 -28.39
CA ASP A 110 4.08 -24.89 -29.27
C ASP A 110 3.56 -24.62 -30.69
N GLU A 111 3.81 -23.40 -31.16
CA GLU A 111 4.23 -23.01 -32.52
C GLU A 111 4.52 -21.51 -32.56
#